data_AF-A0A1C5U5X2-F1
#
_entry.id   AF-A0A1C5U5X2-F1
#
_cell.length_a   1.000
_cell.length_b   1.000
_cell.length_c   1.000
_cell.angle_alpha   90.00
_cell.angle_beta   90.00
_cell.angle_gamma   90.00
#
_symmetry.space_group_name_H-M   'P 1'
#
loop_
_entity.id
_entity.type
_entity.pdbx_description
1 polymer ?
#
loop_
_entity_poly.entity_id
_entity_poly.type
_entity_poly.pdbx_seq_one_letter_code
_entity_poly.pdbx_strand_id
1 'polypeptide(L)'
;MNISDFIEKNDIAILAKADLGNQRFDIIKKDVELESYDLFEQLILFNSVENLMKSLSGQLLPRIWTQGNTKCVICQPNDEQIVALFYDNCMDAKDNYFYAKQLDSQLKELF
;
A
#
# COMPACT_ATOMS: atom_id res chain seq x y z
N MET A 1 17.15 1.47 7.37
CA MET A 1 16.53 1.70 6.05
C MET A 1 15.61 2.89 6.21
N ASN A 2 15.53 3.81 5.27
CA ASN A 2 14.52 4.87 5.28
C ASN A 2 13.38 4.54 4.29
N ILE A 3 12.32 5.36 4.22
CA ILE A 3 11.19 5.10 3.30
C ILE A 3 11.60 5.14 1.83
N SER A 4 12.53 6.00 1.44
CA SER A 4 13.02 6.06 0.06
C SER A 4 13.75 4.77 -0.32
N ASP A 5 14.64 4.29 0.57
CA ASP A 5 15.34 3.02 0.39
C ASP A 5 14.36 1.84 0.31
N PHE A 6 13.31 1.85 1.14
CA PHE A 6 12.27 0.82 1.15
C PHE A 6 11.51 0.77 -0.17
N ILE A 7 11.08 1.93 -0.68
CA ILE A 7 10.35 2.05 -1.94
C ILE A 7 11.22 1.53 -3.10
N GLU A 8 12.48 1.95 -3.16
CA GLU A 8 13.41 1.56 -4.23
C GLU A 8 13.75 0.07 -4.18
N LYS A 9 14.08 -0.45 -3.00
CA LYS A 9 14.44 -1.87 -2.82
C LYS A 9 13.30 -2.82 -3.20
N ASN A 10 12.05 -2.40 -3.02
CA ASN A 10 10.86 -3.21 -3.23
C ASN A 10 10.09 -2.83 -4.50
N ASP A 11 10.68 -2.00 -5.37
CA ASP A 11 10.08 -1.57 -6.65
C ASP A 11 8.63 -1.04 -6.49
N ILE A 12 8.43 -0.21 -5.48
CA ILE A 12 7.14 0.42 -5.20
C ILE A 12 7.02 1.68 -6.06
N ALA A 13 5.99 1.74 -6.91
CA ALA A 13 5.73 2.91 -7.75
C ALA A 13 5.10 4.07 -6.93
N ILE A 14 4.15 3.73 -6.05
CA ILE A 14 3.44 4.71 -5.22
C ILE A 14 3.29 4.16 -3.81
N LEU A 15 3.62 4.99 -2.82
CA LEU A 15 3.29 4.77 -1.41
C LEU A 15 2.34 5.88 -0.96
N ALA A 16 1.17 5.50 -0.45
CA ALA A 16 0.22 6.44 0.16
C ALA A 16 0.06 6.10 1.64
N LYS A 17 0.26 7.09 2.52
CA LYS A 17 0.02 6.96 3.95
C LYS A 17 -1.31 7.59 4.30
N ALA A 18 -2.18 6.85 4.98
CA ALA A 18 -3.38 7.41 5.59
C ALA A 18 -3.02 7.93 6.99
N ASP A 19 -3.10 9.25 7.15
CA ASP A 19 -3.05 9.89 8.46
C ASP A 19 -4.46 9.84 9.08
N LEU A 20 -4.63 8.97 10.08
CA LEU A 20 -5.92 8.74 10.72
C LEU A 20 -6.38 9.94 11.57
N GLY A 21 -5.45 10.77 12.07
CA GLY A 21 -5.77 11.96 12.86
C GLY A 21 -6.25 13.13 11.98
N ASN A 22 -5.55 13.37 10.87
CA ASN A 22 -5.85 14.47 9.96
C ASN A 22 -6.80 14.08 8.81
N GLN A 23 -7.19 12.81 8.71
CA GLN A 23 -8.09 12.27 7.68
C GLN A 23 -7.64 12.58 6.25
N ARG A 24 -6.33 12.45 5.98
CA ARG A 24 -5.73 12.74 4.67
C ARG A 24 -4.78 11.63 4.21
N PHE A 25 -4.54 11.59 2.92
CA PHE A 25 -3.50 10.74 2.32
C PHE A 25 -2.25 11.56 2.01
N ASP A 26 -1.11 11.16 2.56
CA ASP A 26 0.21 11.67 2.18
C ASP A 26 0.82 10.72 1.14
N ILE A 27 1.00 11.22 -0.10
CA ILE A 27 1.36 10.40 -1.26
C ILE A 27 2.82 10.64 -1.67
N ILE A 28 3.56 9.57 -1.86
CA ILE A 28 4.93 9.55 -2.39
C ILE A 28 4.92 8.73 -3.67
N LYS A 29 5.13 9.40 -4.82
CA LYS A 29 5.24 8.76 -6.15
C LYS A 29 6.70 8.80 -6.63
N LYS A 30 7.15 7.73 -7.29
CA LYS A 30 8.45 7.64 -7.97
C LYS A 30 8.28 7.76 -9.49
N ASP A 31 9.41 7.77 -10.21
CA ASP A 31 9.45 7.79 -11.67
C ASP A 31 9.08 6.43 -12.31
N VAL A 32 8.76 5.41 -11.51
CA VAL A 32 8.21 4.13 -11.97
C VAL A 32 6.71 4.32 -12.17
N GLU A 33 6.25 4.04 -13.39
CA GLU A 33 4.84 4.13 -13.77
C GLU A 33 4.13 2.80 -13.51
N LEU A 34 2.87 2.87 -13.07
CA LEU A 34 2.00 1.71 -12.98
C LEU A 34 1.37 1.39 -14.34
N GLU A 35 1.16 0.11 -14.63
CA GLU A 35 0.41 -0.38 -15.79
C GLU A 35 -1.03 0.15 -15.74
N SER A 36 -1.64 0.18 -14.55
CA SER A 36 -2.95 0.76 -14.30
C SER A 36 -2.97 1.61 -13.03
N TYR A 37 -3.58 2.79 -13.11
CA TYR A 37 -3.77 3.69 -11.98
C TYR A 37 -5.11 3.52 -11.27
N ASP A 38 -6.02 2.72 -11.82
CA ASP A 38 -7.40 2.58 -11.35
C ASP A 38 -7.49 2.20 -9.86
N LEU A 39 -6.67 1.25 -9.37
CA LEU A 39 -6.65 0.90 -7.95
C LEU A 39 -6.20 2.08 -7.08
N PHE A 40 -5.19 2.82 -7.51
CA PHE A 40 -4.70 3.98 -6.78
C PHE A 40 -5.75 5.09 -6.77
N GLU A 41 -6.39 5.34 -7.91
CA GLU A 41 -7.48 6.30 -8.04
C GLU A 41 -8.65 5.94 -7.13
N GLN A 42 -9.13 4.70 -7.18
CA GLN A 42 -10.30 4.24 -6.43
C GLN A 42 -10.05 4.15 -4.91
N LEU A 43 -8.84 3.78 -4.49
CA LEU A 43 -8.55 3.58 -3.07
C LEU A 43 -8.06 4.85 -2.38
N ILE A 44 -7.41 5.75 -3.13
CA ILE A 44 -6.71 6.92 -2.58
C ILE A 44 -7.26 8.23 -3.15
N LEU A 45 -7.16 8.48 -4.46
CA LEU A 45 -7.47 9.83 -5.01
C LEU A 45 -8.96 10.18 -4.96
N PHE A 46 -9.83 9.20 -5.20
CA PHE A 46 -11.29 9.37 -5.24
C PHE A 46 -11.97 8.77 -4.02
N ASN A 47 -11.22 8.54 -2.94
CA ASN A 47 -11.72 7.97 -1.70
C ASN A 47 -11.33 8.83 -0.50
N SER A 48 -11.91 8.52 0.65
CA SER A 48 -11.52 9.12 1.93
C SER A 48 -10.82 8.10 2.83
N VAL A 49 -10.02 8.60 3.78
CA VAL A 49 -9.41 7.77 4.83
C VAL A 49 -10.51 7.02 5.60
N GLU A 50 -11.60 7.69 5.96
CA GLU A 50 -12.75 7.07 6.64
C GLU A 50 -13.33 5.89 5.85
N ASN A 51 -13.56 6.05 4.55
CA ASN A 51 -14.12 5.00 3.70
C ASN A 51 -13.14 3.84 3.51
N LEU A 52 -11.86 4.14 3.35
CA LEU A 52 -10.82 3.12 3.33
C LEU A 52 -10.84 2.33 4.65
N MET A 53 -10.85 2.98 5.80
CA MET A 53 -10.92 2.31 7.11
C MET A 53 -12.18 1.46 7.29
N LYS A 54 -13.34 1.93 6.81
CA LYS A 54 -14.57 1.13 6.79
C LYS A 54 -14.41 -0.14 5.95
N SER A 55 -13.74 -0.07 4.80
CA SER A 55 -13.49 -1.23 3.94
C SER A 55 -12.53 -2.26 4.58
N LEU A 56 -11.64 -1.80 5.46
CA LEU A 56 -10.67 -2.63 6.18
C LEU A 56 -11.22 -3.18 7.50
N SER A 57 -12.33 -2.62 8.01
CA SER A 57 -12.92 -3.04 9.28
C SER A 57 -13.26 -4.55 9.27
N GLY A 58 -12.69 -5.28 10.23
CA GLY A 58 -12.86 -6.74 10.36
C GLY A 58 -12.01 -7.56 9.39
N GLN A 59 -11.17 -6.95 8.56
CA GLN A 59 -10.21 -7.64 7.71
C GLN A 59 -8.87 -7.83 8.44
N LEU A 60 -8.18 -8.93 8.11
CA LEU A 60 -6.80 -9.14 8.55
C LEU A 60 -5.83 -8.41 7.63
N LEU A 61 -4.80 -7.78 8.23
CA LEU A 61 -3.73 -7.08 7.51
C LEU A 61 -2.41 -7.91 7.48
N PRO A 62 -1.55 -7.71 6.46
CA PRO A 62 -1.77 -6.88 5.29
C PRO A 62 -2.84 -7.45 4.36
N ARG A 63 -3.53 -6.56 3.64
CA ARG A 63 -4.57 -6.91 2.66
C ARG A 63 -4.07 -6.62 1.26
N ILE A 64 -4.40 -7.50 0.32
CA ILE A 64 -4.01 -7.35 -1.08
C ILE A 64 -5.25 -7.09 -1.93
N TRP A 65 -5.17 -6.09 -2.80
CA TRP A 65 -6.08 -5.87 -3.92
C TRP A 65 -5.30 -5.94 -5.24
N THR A 66 -5.96 -6.43 -6.28
CA THR A 66 -5.33 -6.67 -7.59
C THR A 66 -6.27 -6.20 -8.70
N GLN A 67 -5.69 -5.56 -9.71
CA GLN A 67 -6.34 -5.21 -10.96
C GLN A 67 -5.35 -5.43 -12.10
N GLY A 68 -5.57 -6.49 -12.90
CA GLY A 68 -4.57 -6.94 -13.85
C GLY A 68 -3.26 -7.30 -13.14
N ASN A 69 -2.14 -6.72 -13.59
CA ASN A 69 -0.83 -6.88 -12.96
C ASN A 69 -0.56 -5.87 -11.84
N THR A 70 -1.35 -4.80 -11.74
CA THR A 70 -1.22 -3.81 -10.68
C THR A 70 -1.79 -4.36 -9.38
N LYS A 71 -1.01 -4.21 -8.32
CA LYS A 71 -1.29 -4.70 -6.98
C LYS A 71 -1.22 -3.55 -5.99
N CYS A 72 -2.13 -3.59 -5.03
CA CYS A 72 -2.12 -2.72 -3.87
C CYS A 72 -2.04 -3.58 -2.61
N VAL A 73 -1.02 -3.35 -1.78
CA VAL A 73 -0.93 -3.94 -0.45
C VAL A 73 -1.21 -2.87 0.59
N ILE A 74 -2.22 -3.10 1.41
CA ILE A 74 -2.53 -2.29 2.59
C ILE A 74 -1.86 -2.92 3.81
N CYS A 75 -0.92 -2.20 4.40
CA CYS A 75 -0.21 -2.55 5.61
C CYS A 75 -0.63 -1.64 6.76
N GLN A 76 -0.47 -2.13 7.98
CA GLN A 76 -0.65 -1.33 9.20
C GLN A 76 0.65 -1.40 10.01
N PRO A 77 1.59 -0.48 9.79
CA PRO A 77 2.84 -0.46 10.53
C PRO A 77 2.64 -0.22 12.04
N ASN A 78 1.67 0.62 12.42
CA ASN A 78 1.33 0.91 13.82
C ASN A 78 -0.17 1.26 13.94
N ASP A 79 -0.62 1.54 15.16
CA ASP A 79 -2.05 1.80 15.45
C ASP A 79 -2.56 3.12 14.85
N GLU A 80 -1.67 4.03 14.46
CA GLU A 80 -2.01 5.38 14.00
C GLU A 80 -1.96 5.55 12.47
N GLN A 81 -1.37 4.58 11.75
CA GLN A 81 -1.07 4.71 10.33
C GLN A 81 -1.43 3.47 9.53
N ILE A 82 -2.04 3.71 8.38
CA ILE A 82 -2.22 2.72 7.31
C ILE A 82 -1.36 3.14 6.12
N VAL A 83 -0.69 2.17 5.51
CA VAL A 83 0.16 2.40 4.33
C VAL A 83 -0.36 1.56 3.18
N ALA A 84 -0.68 2.20 2.05
CA ALA A 84 -0.98 1.56 0.79
C ALA A 84 0.24 1.59 -0.13
N LEU A 85 0.66 0.42 -0.60
CA LEU A 85 1.79 0.23 -1.50
C LEU A 85 1.29 -0.25 -2.85
N PHE A 86 1.60 0.49 -3.91
CA PHE A 86 1.20 0.17 -5.28
C PHE A 86 2.43 -0.21 -6.10
N TYR A 87 2.35 -1.35 -6.78
CA TYR A 87 3.39 -1.90 -7.62
C TYR A 87 2.78 -2.82 -8.68
N ASP A 88 3.49 -3.03 -9.77
CA ASP A 88 3.12 -4.05 -10.76
C ASP A 88 3.94 -5.31 -10.53
N ASN A 89 3.29 -6.47 -10.52
CA ASN A 89 4.03 -7.72 -10.68
C ASN A 89 3.15 -8.86 -11.23
N CYS A 90 3.82 -9.85 -11.83
CA CYS A 90 3.20 -11.07 -12.34
C CYS A 90 3.33 -12.26 -11.36
N MET A 91 3.59 -12.00 -10.07
CA MET A 91 3.71 -13.07 -9.07
C MET A 91 2.38 -13.81 -8.92
N ASP A 92 2.46 -15.12 -8.72
CA ASP A 92 1.30 -15.91 -8.36
C ASP A 92 0.72 -15.48 -6.99
N ALA A 93 -0.46 -16.00 -6.66
CA ALA A 93 -1.16 -15.61 -5.43
C ALA A 93 -0.37 -15.94 -4.15
N LYS A 94 0.40 -17.03 -4.14
CA LYS A 94 1.15 -17.49 -2.98
C LYS A 94 2.38 -16.60 -2.77
N ASP A 95 3.15 -16.37 -3.82
CA ASP A 95 4.35 -15.52 -3.76
C ASP A 95 3.97 -14.08 -3.43
N ASN A 96 2.87 -13.57 -4.00
CA ASN A 96 2.36 -12.25 -3.66
C ASN A 96 1.93 -12.12 -2.20
N TYR A 97 1.36 -13.18 -1.61
CA TYR A 97 1.02 -13.19 -0.19
C TYR A 97 2.26 -13.11 0.70
N PHE A 98 3.30 -13.88 0.40
CA PHE A 98 4.56 -13.81 1.16
C PHE A 98 5.25 -12.46 0.97
N TYR A 99 5.21 -11.91 -0.25
CA TYR A 99 5.75 -10.59 -0.52
C TYR A 99 5.02 -9.50 0.27
N ALA A 100 3.68 -9.50 0.29
CA ALA A 100 2.90 -8.57 1.10
C ALA A 100 3.23 -8.66 2.60
N LYS A 101 3.41 -9.88 3.13
CA LYS A 101 3.83 -10.10 4.52
C LYS A 101 5.24 -9.57 4.80
N GLN A 102 6.17 -9.73 3.85
CA GLN A 102 7.51 -9.15 3.94
C GLN A 102 7.45 -7.62 3.95
N LEU A 103 6.66 -7.01 3.08
CA LEU A 103 6.49 -5.54 3.02
C LEU A 103 5.92 -5.00 4.35
N ASP A 104 4.89 -5.64 4.90
CA ASP A 104 4.30 -5.27 6.19
C ASP A 104 5.33 -5.38 7.33
N SER A 105 6.12 -6.46 7.37
CA SER A 105 7.18 -6.63 8.38
C SER A 105 8.26 -5.56 8.25
N GLN A 106 8.69 -5.24 7.03
CA GLN A 106 9.69 -4.19 6.81
C GLN A 106 9.17 -2.81 7.19
N LEU A 107 7.90 -2.50 6.89
CA LEU A 107 7.28 -1.24 7.31
C LEU A 107 7.20 -1.13 8.84
N LYS A 108 6.87 -2.20 9.56
CA LYS A 108 6.85 -2.19 11.04
C LYS A 108 8.20 -1.86 11.67
N GLU A 109 9.31 -2.14 10.99
CA GLU A 109 10.65 -1.77 11.46
C GLU A 109 11.01 -0.30 11.16
N LEU A 110 10.25 0.38 10.29
CA LEU A 110 10.49 1.76 9.86
C LEU A 110 9.67 2.81 10.62
N PHE A 111 8.64 2.39 11.34
CA PHE A 111 7.62 3.23 11.95
C PHE A 111 7.53 3.05 13.47
#